data_AF-A0A7Y6K073-F1
#
_entry.id   AF-A0A7Y6K073-F1
#
_cell.length_a   1.000
_cell.length_b   1.000
_cell.length_c   1.000
_cell.angle_alpha   90.00
_cell.angle_beta   90.00
_cell.angle_gamma   90.00
#
_symmetry.space_group_name_H-M   'P 1'
#
loop_
_entity.id
_entity.type
_entity.pdbx_description
1 polymer ?
#
loop_
_entity_poly.entity_id
_entity_poly.type
_entity_poly.pdbx_seq_one_letter_code
_entity_poly.pdbx_strand_id
1 'polypeptide(L)'
;MSRPAAVTPDAIRATVLALLAEAGDPVPASDTRFRKIVSVRKLRARLGAGDPATLSRHLNAIEAEVVHAGLAGFAIPDVPPAIAAQMRALWEAAVATQLDGIVQLRRETEAVVESATEAQRNAGLKVELLRVELTDVRSQLSARDAELAVARAAFEAAEKRAAVVENTLGQLQTQLKNAETATAESARRHASELAAERARYEGLSKQLLRETAHQRETFQTERVRLEAELARAAERLAALESLRDRLLAELAEERNSRQHAAAEAAALGTVVEQQRQTLALVGTATAKKQAVGGRRPARSATRTTTAAASTSPRRAR
;
A
#
# COMPACT_ATOMS: atom_id res chain seq x y z
N MET A 1 122.15 13.75 -36.08
CA MET A 1 121.40 12.54 -35.65
C MET A 1 121.23 11.66 -36.87
N SER A 2 121.98 10.56 -36.92
CA SER A 2 122.14 9.69 -38.09
C SER A 2 120.89 8.85 -38.35
N ARG A 3 120.49 8.75 -39.63
CA ARG A 3 119.34 7.97 -40.11
C ARG A 3 119.58 6.47 -39.83
N PRO A 4 118.65 5.72 -39.20
CA PRO A 4 118.82 4.28 -39.05
C PRO A 4 118.77 3.62 -40.43
N ALA A 5 119.73 2.73 -40.70
CA ALA A 5 119.81 1.96 -41.94
C ALA A 5 118.52 1.14 -42.12
N ALA A 6 117.92 1.20 -43.32
CA ALA A 6 116.75 0.40 -43.65
C ALA A 6 117.16 -1.08 -43.68
N VAL A 7 116.64 -1.87 -42.75
CA VAL A 7 116.82 -3.32 -42.73
C VAL A 7 116.03 -3.90 -43.91
N THR A 8 116.71 -4.62 -44.80
CA THR A 8 116.09 -5.25 -45.97
C THR A 8 115.47 -6.62 -45.62
N PRO A 9 114.41 -7.05 -46.32
CA PRO A 9 113.76 -8.34 -46.08
C PRO A 9 114.71 -9.55 -46.19
N ASP A 10 115.67 -9.49 -47.12
CA ASP A 10 116.66 -10.56 -47.30
C ASP A 10 117.65 -10.64 -46.15
N ALA A 11 117.99 -9.51 -45.52
CA ALA A 11 118.82 -9.49 -44.32
C ALA A 11 118.08 -10.10 -43.12
N ILE A 12 116.76 -9.89 -43.02
CA ILE A 12 115.91 -10.53 -42.01
C ILE A 12 115.85 -12.05 -42.24
N ARG A 13 115.65 -12.49 -43.49
CA ARG A 13 115.60 -13.92 -43.82
C ARG A 13 116.94 -14.62 -43.56
N ALA A 14 118.05 -14.02 -43.96
CA ALA A 14 119.39 -14.57 -43.73
C ALA A 14 119.72 -14.68 -42.23
N THR A 15 119.33 -13.69 -41.42
CA THR A 15 119.56 -13.73 -39.96
C THR A 15 118.65 -14.70 -39.23
N VAL A 16 117.41 -14.89 -39.67
CA VAL A 16 116.52 -15.94 -39.14
C VAL A 16 117.06 -17.34 -39.45
N LEU A 17 117.50 -17.59 -40.69
CA LEU A 17 118.12 -18.86 -41.07
C LEU A 17 119.44 -19.11 -40.34
N ALA A 18 120.25 -18.07 -40.12
CA ALA A 18 121.46 -18.16 -39.31
C ALA A 18 121.16 -18.50 -37.84
N LEU A 19 120.14 -17.89 -37.22
CA LEU A 19 119.72 -18.21 -35.85
C LEU A 19 119.20 -19.64 -35.71
N LEU A 20 118.57 -20.18 -36.76
CA LEU A 20 118.13 -21.58 -36.79
C LEU A 20 119.31 -22.53 -37.02
N ALA A 21 120.28 -22.17 -37.87
CA ALA A 21 121.49 -22.96 -38.11
C ALA A 21 122.46 -22.97 -36.91
N GLU A 22 122.61 -21.84 -36.21
CA GLU A 22 123.39 -21.71 -34.96
C GLU A 22 122.80 -22.57 -33.84
N ALA A 23 121.48 -22.81 -33.85
CA ALA A 23 120.82 -23.70 -32.90
C ALA A 23 121.07 -25.19 -33.19
N GLY A 24 121.71 -25.54 -34.32
CA GLY A 24 122.31 -26.85 -34.57
C GLY A 24 121.35 -28.02 -34.70
N ASP A 25 120.14 -27.82 -35.24
CA ASP A 25 119.11 -28.87 -35.31
C ASP A 25 118.83 -29.36 -36.75
N PRO A 26 118.62 -30.67 -36.97
CA PRO A 26 118.18 -31.21 -38.26
C PRO A 26 116.71 -30.85 -38.52
N VAL A 27 116.42 -30.49 -39.78
CA VAL A 27 115.09 -30.13 -40.32
C VAL A 27 114.01 -31.17 -39.92
N PRO A 28 112.76 -30.81 -39.51
CA PRO A 28 112.16 -29.46 -39.42
C PRO A 28 111.56 -29.03 -38.06
N ALA A 29 111.48 -27.71 -37.86
CA ALA A 29 110.93 -27.06 -36.66
C ALA A 29 109.38 -27.01 -36.67
N SER A 30 108.74 -27.37 -35.55
CA SER A 30 107.31 -27.08 -35.29
C SER A 30 107.10 -25.60 -34.94
N ASP A 31 105.91 -25.03 -35.19
CA ASP A 31 105.54 -23.62 -34.85
C ASP A 31 106.01 -23.22 -33.44
N THR A 32 105.70 -24.05 -32.45
CA THR A 32 106.06 -23.83 -31.05
C THR A 32 107.58 -23.75 -30.80
N ARG A 33 108.39 -24.45 -31.60
CA ARG A 33 109.86 -24.46 -31.51
C ARG A 33 110.48 -23.28 -32.26
N PHE A 34 109.95 -22.93 -33.44
CA PHE A 34 110.39 -21.76 -34.21
C PHE A 34 110.30 -20.48 -33.36
N ARG A 35 109.15 -20.27 -32.69
CA ARG A 35 108.93 -19.12 -31.80
C ARG A 35 109.83 -19.07 -30.56
N LYS A 36 110.33 -20.23 -30.11
CA LYS A 36 111.24 -20.33 -28.96
C LYS A 36 112.66 -19.92 -29.33
N ILE A 37 113.10 -20.30 -30.53
CA ILE A 37 114.46 -20.04 -31.02
C ILE A 37 114.55 -18.62 -31.58
N VAL A 38 113.59 -18.22 -32.42
CA VAL A 38 113.53 -16.95 -33.12
C VAL A 38 112.45 -16.08 -32.47
N SER A 39 112.85 -14.92 -31.93
CA SER A 39 111.92 -13.92 -31.40
C SER A 39 112.26 -12.55 -31.95
N VAL A 40 111.25 -11.66 -32.06
CA VAL A 40 111.42 -10.29 -32.54
C VAL A 40 112.53 -9.55 -31.78
N ARG A 41 112.66 -9.84 -30.47
CA ARG A 41 113.72 -9.28 -29.62
C ARG A 41 115.11 -9.77 -30.02
N LYS A 42 115.30 -11.08 -30.25
CA LYS A 42 116.58 -11.67 -30.67
C LYS A 42 116.96 -11.23 -32.09
N LEU A 43 115.98 -11.18 -32.99
CA LEU A 43 116.15 -10.72 -34.36
C LEU A 43 116.57 -9.24 -34.42
N ARG A 44 115.93 -8.38 -33.63
CA ARG A 44 116.30 -6.97 -33.50
C ARG A 44 117.67 -6.77 -32.87
N ALA A 45 118.06 -7.60 -31.89
CA ALA A 45 119.38 -7.53 -31.27
C ALA A 45 120.52 -7.87 -32.25
N ARG A 46 120.29 -8.77 -33.21
CA ARG A 46 121.26 -9.14 -34.25
C ARG A 46 121.30 -8.16 -35.43
N LEU A 47 120.15 -7.56 -35.77
CA LEU A 47 120.05 -6.60 -36.89
C LEU A 47 120.39 -5.15 -36.48
N GLY A 48 120.45 -4.85 -35.17
CA GLY A 48 120.82 -3.54 -34.63
C GLY A 48 119.77 -2.42 -34.81
N ALA A 49 118.80 -2.61 -35.71
CA ALA A 49 117.68 -1.70 -35.97
C ALA A 49 116.46 -2.47 -36.54
N GLY A 50 115.30 -1.82 -36.62
CA GLY A 50 114.08 -2.39 -37.19
C GLY A 50 112.83 -2.12 -36.35
N ASP A 51 111.71 -1.85 -37.03
CA ASP A 51 110.40 -1.67 -36.40
C ASP A 51 109.83 -3.04 -35.98
N PRO A 52 109.43 -3.23 -34.70
CA PRO A 52 108.89 -4.51 -34.22
C PRO A 52 107.68 -5.02 -35.00
N ALA A 53 106.83 -4.13 -35.54
CA ALA A 53 105.64 -4.55 -36.28
C ALA A 53 106.00 -5.17 -37.65
N THR A 54 107.00 -4.61 -38.35
CA THR A 54 107.45 -5.13 -39.65
C THR A 54 108.26 -6.40 -39.49
N LEU A 55 109.11 -6.47 -38.44
CA LEU A 55 109.83 -7.69 -38.08
C LEU A 55 108.88 -8.83 -37.71
N SER A 56 107.80 -8.56 -36.97
CA SER A 56 106.80 -9.59 -36.63
C SER A 56 106.07 -10.12 -37.86
N ARG A 57 105.72 -9.27 -38.83
CA ARG A 57 105.06 -9.72 -40.07
C ARG A 57 105.97 -10.58 -40.92
N HIS A 58 107.23 -10.17 -41.10
CA HIS A 58 108.22 -10.97 -41.84
C HIS A 58 108.58 -12.26 -41.10
N LEU A 59 108.67 -12.24 -39.78
CA LEU A 59 108.91 -13.44 -38.97
C LEU A 59 107.75 -14.42 -39.09
N ASN A 60 106.50 -13.96 -39.06
CA ASN A 60 105.32 -14.84 -39.24
C ASN A 60 105.25 -15.41 -40.68
N ALA A 61 105.66 -14.64 -41.69
CA ALA A 61 105.74 -15.14 -43.06
C ALA A 61 106.83 -16.21 -43.21
N ILE A 62 108.01 -15.98 -42.62
CA ILE A 62 109.11 -16.95 -42.61
C ILE A 62 108.76 -18.18 -41.75
N GLU A 63 108.04 -18.01 -40.64
CA GLU A 63 107.51 -19.11 -39.82
C GLU A 63 106.62 -20.02 -40.67
N ALA A 64 105.65 -19.45 -41.36
CA ALA A 64 104.74 -20.19 -42.24
C ALA A 64 105.51 -20.92 -43.36
N GLU A 65 106.50 -20.27 -43.99
CA GLU A 65 107.33 -20.89 -45.04
C GLU A 65 108.19 -22.05 -44.50
N VAL A 66 108.87 -21.87 -43.37
CA VAL A 66 109.80 -22.87 -42.79
C VAL A 66 109.04 -24.06 -42.22
N VAL A 67 107.90 -23.82 -41.57
CA VAL A 67 107.06 -24.89 -41.01
C VAL A 67 106.34 -25.65 -42.11
N HIS A 68 105.88 -24.97 -43.17
CA HIS A 68 105.30 -25.62 -44.34
C HIS A 68 106.33 -26.46 -45.12
N ALA A 69 107.53 -25.93 -45.34
CA ALA A 69 108.65 -26.69 -45.91
C ALA A 69 109.04 -27.87 -45.01
N GLY A 70 108.88 -27.73 -43.70
CA GLY A 70 109.16 -28.76 -42.73
C GLY A 70 108.16 -29.91 -42.70
N LEU A 71 106.87 -29.61 -42.81
CA LEU A 71 105.83 -30.64 -42.93
C LEU A 71 105.95 -31.41 -44.26
N ALA A 72 106.40 -30.75 -45.33
CA ALA A 72 106.72 -31.41 -46.60
C ALA A 72 107.92 -32.37 -46.50
N GLY A 73 108.85 -32.12 -45.56
CA GLY A 73 110.07 -32.89 -45.33
C GLY A 73 109.93 -34.07 -44.35
N PHE A 74 108.75 -34.33 -43.76
CA PHE A 74 108.54 -35.47 -42.89
C PHE A 74 108.48 -36.77 -43.72
N ALA A 75 109.65 -37.37 -43.96
CA ALA A 75 109.80 -38.68 -44.57
C ALA A 75 109.78 -39.73 -43.45
N ILE A 76 108.74 -40.57 -43.44
CA ILE A 76 108.72 -41.78 -42.61
C ILE A 76 109.83 -42.70 -43.15
N PRO A 77 110.82 -43.10 -42.33
CA PRO A 77 111.87 -44.01 -42.78
C PRO A 77 111.25 -45.28 -43.37
N ASP A 78 111.81 -45.77 -44.48
CA ASP A 78 111.39 -46.99 -45.21
C ASP A 78 110.12 -46.90 -46.08
N VAL A 79 109.50 -45.72 -46.24
CA VAL A 79 108.37 -45.54 -47.17
C VAL A 79 108.80 -44.73 -48.41
N PRO A 80 108.67 -45.29 -49.62
CA PRO A 80 108.92 -44.55 -50.87
C PRO A 80 108.14 -43.22 -50.91
N PRO A 81 108.75 -42.13 -51.40
CA PRO A 81 108.17 -40.78 -51.33
C PRO A 81 106.82 -40.67 -52.06
N ALA A 82 106.61 -41.46 -53.12
CA ALA A 82 105.33 -41.54 -53.83
C ALA A 82 104.20 -42.14 -52.95
N ILE A 83 104.52 -43.13 -52.11
CA ILE A 83 103.56 -43.78 -51.20
C ILE A 83 103.26 -42.84 -50.03
N ALA A 84 104.26 -42.17 -49.47
CA ALA A 84 104.07 -41.18 -48.40
C ALA A 84 103.19 -40.00 -48.87
N ALA A 85 103.34 -39.54 -50.12
CA ALA A 85 102.50 -38.52 -50.70
C ALA A 85 101.04 -38.98 -50.87
N GLN A 86 100.82 -40.22 -51.34
CA GLN A 86 99.48 -40.81 -51.44
C GLN A 86 98.83 -41.00 -50.06
N MET A 87 99.58 -41.46 -49.05
CA MET A 87 99.06 -41.59 -47.69
C MET A 87 98.70 -40.25 -47.06
N ARG A 88 99.50 -39.18 -47.30
CA ARG A 88 99.14 -37.83 -46.88
C ARG A 88 97.89 -37.33 -47.59
N ALA A 89 97.78 -37.52 -48.90
CA ALA A 89 96.58 -37.14 -49.66
C ALA A 89 95.32 -37.89 -49.17
N LEU A 90 95.43 -39.18 -48.86
CA LEU A 90 94.33 -39.97 -48.29
C LEU A 90 93.97 -39.51 -46.88
N TRP A 91 94.96 -39.16 -46.06
CA TRP A 91 94.74 -38.64 -44.72
C TRP A 91 94.09 -37.24 -44.75
N GLU A 92 94.57 -36.34 -45.61
CA GLU A 92 93.97 -35.02 -45.82
C GLU A 92 92.54 -35.13 -46.34
N ALA A 93 92.25 -36.06 -47.27
CA ALA A 93 90.88 -36.32 -47.73
C ALA A 93 89.99 -36.91 -46.62
N ALA A 94 90.52 -37.81 -45.78
CA ALA A 94 89.79 -38.37 -44.64
C ALA A 94 89.50 -37.30 -43.56
N VAL A 95 90.46 -36.43 -43.27
CA VAL A 95 90.27 -35.31 -42.33
C VAL A 95 89.30 -34.27 -42.91
N ALA A 96 89.39 -33.96 -44.20
CA ALA A 96 88.45 -33.05 -44.87
C ALA A 96 87.02 -33.58 -44.81
N THR A 97 86.79 -34.86 -45.13
CA THR A 97 85.46 -35.48 -45.04
C THR A 97 84.92 -35.54 -43.60
N GLN A 98 85.78 -35.79 -42.61
CA GLN A 98 85.39 -35.71 -41.19
C GLN A 98 85.04 -34.28 -40.74
N LEU A 99 85.84 -33.29 -41.16
CA LEU A 99 85.56 -31.87 -40.88
C LEU A 99 84.26 -31.41 -41.55
N ASP A 100 84.01 -31.83 -42.79
CA ASP A 100 82.75 -31.57 -43.48
C ASP A 100 81.56 -32.19 -42.74
N GLY A 101 81.70 -33.42 -42.24
CA GLY A 101 80.68 -34.06 -41.40
C GLY A 101 80.42 -33.31 -40.09
N ILE A 102 81.47 -32.81 -39.42
CA ILE A 102 81.32 -31.98 -38.22
C ILE A 102 80.65 -30.65 -38.53
N VAL A 103 80.99 -30.01 -39.66
CA VAL A 103 80.36 -28.76 -40.09
C VAL A 103 78.90 -28.97 -40.45
N GLN A 104 78.56 -30.07 -41.13
CA GLN A 104 77.16 -30.45 -41.41
C GLN A 104 76.40 -30.69 -40.11
N LEU A 105 76.94 -31.48 -39.18
CA LEU A 105 76.31 -31.72 -37.89
C LEU A 105 76.13 -30.42 -37.08
N ARG A 106 77.09 -29.50 -37.12
CA ARG A 106 76.95 -28.17 -36.50
C ARG A 106 75.81 -27.37 -37.12
N ARG A 107 75.70 -27.33 -38.44
CA ARG A 107 74.58 -26.65 -39.14
C ARG A 107 73.23 -27.27 -38.80
N GLU A 108 73.15 -28.60 -38.78
CA GLU A 108 71.92 -29.31 -38.41
C GLU A 108 71.52 -29.04 -36.97
N THR A 109 72.48 -29.07 -36.03
CA THR A 109 72.21 -28.77 -34.62
C THR A 109 71.84 -27.30 -34.41
N GLU A 110 72.47 -26.35 -35.11
CA GLU A 110 72.09 -24.94 -35.10
C GLU A 110 70.64 -24.76 -35.62
N ALA A 111 70.28 -25.39 -36.74
CA ALA A 111 68.93 -25.34 -37.28
C ALA A 111 67.89 -25.95 -36.33
N VAL A 112 68.20 -27.07 -35.66
CA VAL A 112 67.32 -27.68 -34.66
C VAL A 112 67.15 -26.75 -33.45
N VAL A 113 68.23 -26.13 -32.96
CA VAL A 113 68.16 -25.17 -31.85
C VAL A 113 67.32 -23.96 -32.24
N GLU A 114 67.54 -23.38 -33.42
CA GLU A 114 66.73 -22.26 -33.92
C GLU A 114 65.25 -22.63 -33.96
N SER A 115 64.89 -23.76 -34.61
CA SER A 115 63.50 -24.21 -34.67
C SER A 115 62.88 -24.48 -33.29
N ALA A 116 63.65 -25.04 -32.35
CA ALA A 116 63.19 -25.28 -30.99
C ALA A 116 62.97 -23.97 -30.23
N THR A 117 63.83 -22.97 -30.41
CA THR A 117 63.67 -21.66 -29.79
C THR A 117 62.47 -20.90 -30.36
N GLU A 118 62.22 -21.00 -31.67
CA GLU A 118 61.03 -20.44 -32.29
C GLU A 118 59.75 -21.13 -31.79
N ALA A 119 59.76 -22.46 -31.71
CA ALA A 119 58.65 -23.23 -31.15
C ALA A 119 58.39 -22.85 -29.69
N GLN A 120 59.44 -22.67 -28.88
CA GLN A 120 59.33 -22.23 -27.49
C GLN A 120 58.76 -20.81 -27.39
N ARG A 121 59.23 -19.87 -28.22
CA ARG A 121 58.69 -18.50 -28.28
C ARG A 121 57.21 -18.51 -28.66
N ASN A 122 56.85 -19.26 -29.70
CA ASN A 122 55.47 -19.39 -30.17
C ASN A 122 54.56 -20.01 -29.11
N ALA A 123 55.03 -21.04 -28.40
CA ALA A 123 54.30 -21.63 -27.27
C ALA A 123 54.14 -20.63 -26.13
N GLY A 124 55.18 -19.86 -25.81
CA GLY A 124 55.12 -18.78 -24.81
C GLY A 124 54.06 -17.74 -25.15
N LEU A 125 54.04 -17.25 -26.39
CA LEU A 125 53.03 -16.29 -26.86
C LEU A 125 51.60 -16.86 -26.77
N LYS A 126 51.40 -18.13 -27.12
CA LYS A 126 50.10 -18.79 -26.97
C LYS A 126 49.65 -18.90 -25.51
N VAL A 127 50.58 -19.20 -24.59
CA VAL A 127 50.27 -19.26 -23.16
C VAL A 127 49.88 -17.88 -22.64
N GLU A 128 50.57 -16.81 -23.02
CA GLU A 128 50.18 -15.46 -22.61
C GLU A 128 48.83 -15.05 -23.18
N LEU A 129 48.55 -15.37 -24.45
CA LEU A 129 47.23 -15.14 -25.05
C LEU A 129 46.12 -15.86 -24.27
N LEU A 130 46.29 -17.15 -23.99
CA LEU A 130 45.32 -17.95 -23.24
C LEU A 130 45.14 -17.43 -21.80
N ARG A 131 46.19 -16.88 -21.19
CA ARG A 131 46.06 -16.24 -19.87
C ARG A 131 45.19 -15.00 -19.93
N VAL A 132 45.37 -14.16 -20.95
CA VAL A 132 44.54 -12.96 -21.17
C VAL A 132 43.07 -13.35 -21.41
N GLU A 133 42.82 -14.30 -22.31
CA GLU A 133 41.47 -14.80 -22.57
C GLU A 133 40.81 -15.38 -21.31
N LEU A 134 41.58 -16.13 -20.51
CA LEU A 134 41.08 -16.67 -19.24
C LEU A 134 40.79 -15.58 -18.20
N THR A 135 41.59 -14.51 -18.13
CA THR A 135 41.28 -13.37 -17.27
C THR A 135 40.03 -12.62 -17.75
N ASP A 136 39.86 -12.47 -19.07
CA ASP A 136 38.69 -11.81 -19.66
C ASP A 136 37.41 -12.61 -19.38
N VAL A 137 37.42 -13.92 -19.59
CA VAL A 137 36.27 -14.79 -19.29
C VAL A 137 35.93 -14.76 -17.81
N ARG A 138 36.93 -14.76 -16.92
CA ARG A 138 36.70 -14.61 -15.47
C ARG A 138 36.06 -13.27 -15.12
N SER A 139 36.50 -12.19 -15.75
CA SER A 139 35.92 -10.86 -15.54
C SER A 139 34.45 -10.81 -16.01
N GLN A 140 34.16 -11.37 -17.18
CA GLN A 140 32.79 -11.46 -17.73
C GLN A 140 31.89 -12.32 -16.83
N LEU A 141 32.39 -13.45 -16.33
CA LEU A 141 31.65 -14.31 -15.41
C LEU A 141 31.33 -13.56 -14.10
N SER A 142 32.29 -12.85 -13.53
CA SER A 142 32.06 -12.05 -12.32
C SER A 142 31.05 -10.91 -12.53
N ALA A 143 31.05 -10.29 -13.71
CA ALA A 143 30.07 -9.26 -14.05
C ALA A 143 28.65 -9.86 -14.20
N ARG A 144 28.54 -11.02 -14.87
CA ARG A 144 27.27 -11.76 -14.99
C ARG A 144 26.74 -12.20 -13.62
N ASP A 145 27.60 -12.67 -12.73
CA ASP A 145 27.20 -13.05 -11.36
C ASP A 145 26.68 -11.84 -10.56
N ALA A 146 27.31 -10.67 -10.71
CA ALA A 146 26.84 -9.45 -10.09
C ALA A 146 25.47 -9.01 -10.65
N GLU A 147 25.29 -9.05 -11.98
CA GLU A 147 24.00 -8.76 -12.63
C GLU A 147 22.91 -9.74 -12.18
N LEU A 148 23.21 -11.04 -12.08
CA LEU A 148 22.28 -12.06 -11.58
C LEU A 148 21.90 -11.84 -10.11
N ALA A 149 22.86 -11.44 -9.27
CA ALA A 149 22.58 -11.11 -7.87
C ALA A 149 21.64 -9.90 -7.76
N VAL A 150 21.86 -8.85 -8.56
CA VAL A 150 20.98 -7.68 -8.63
C VAL A 150 19.58 -8.06 -9.12
N ALA A 151 19.48 -8.87 -10.18
CA ALA A 151 18.20 -9.33 -10.71
C ALA A 151 17.41 -10.17 -9.69
N ARG A 152 18.07 -11.06 -8.95
CA ARG A 152 17.45 -11.85 -7.88
C ARG A 152 16.94 -10.97 -6.74
N ALA A 153 17.75 -10.01 -6.29
CA ALA A 153 17.33 -9.07 -5.24
C ALA A 153 16.13 -8.22 -5.69
N ALA A 154 16.11 -7.77 -6.96
CA ALA A 154 14.99 -7.03 -7.53
C ALA A 154 13.72 -7.88 -7.62
N PHE A 155 13.86 -9.15 -8.02
CA PHE A 155 12.75 -10.10 -8.09
C PHE A 155 12.14 -10.36 -6.71
N GLU A 156 12.96 -10.68 -5.70
CA GLU A 156 12.48 -10.87 -4.32
C GLU A 156 11.79 -9.61 -3.77
N ALA A 157 12.29 -8.42 -4.10
CA ALA A 157 11.66 -7.16 -3.71
C ALA A 157 10.30 -6.96 -4.42
N ALA A 158 10.19 -7.36 -5.69
CA ALA A 158 8.94 -7.32 -6.44
C ALA A 158 7.91 -8.30 -5.89
N GLU A 159 8.31 -9.54 -5.56
CA GLU A 159 7.44 -10.53 -4.92
C GLU A 159 6.91 -10.04 -3.57
N LYS A 160 7.76 -9.45 -2.72
CA LYS A 160 7.34 -8.84 -1.45
C LYS A 160 6.30 -7.74 -1.66
N ARG A 161 6.49 -6.88 -2.67
CA ARG A 161 5.50 -5.83 -2.99
C ARG A 161 4.19 -6.42 -3.51
N ALA A 162 4.25 -7.44 -4.36
CA ALA A 162 3.07 -8.12 -4.88
C ALA A 162 2.25 -8.74 -3.74
N ALA A 163 2.90 -9.47 -2.82
CA ALA A 163 2.26 -10.05 -1.65
C ALA A 163 1.60 -8.98 -0.75
N VAL A 164 2.25 -7.83 -0.55
CA VAL A 164 1.65 -6.70 0.19
C VAL A 164 0.41 -6.17 -0.52
N VAL A 165 0.48 -5.95 -1.84
CA VAL A 165 -0.67 -5.47 -2.61
C VAL A 165 -1.83 -6.46 -2.56
N GLU A 166 -1.58 -7.75 -2.75
CA GLU A 166 -2.60 -8.81 -2.66
C GLU A 166 -3.28 -8.83 -1.28
N ASN A 167 -2.49 -8.72 -0.20
CA ASN A 167 -3.02 -8.62 1.15
C ASN A 167 -3.91 -7.37 1.32
N THR A 168 -3.47 -6.21 0.82
CA THR A 168 -4.29 -4.98 0.88
C THR A 168 -5.57 -5.09 0.07
N LEU A 169 -5.53 -5.74 -1.11
CA LEU A 169 -6.72 -5.99 -1.92
C LEU A 169 -7.71 -6.90 -1.19
N GLY A 170 -7.22 -7.98 -0.55
CA GLY A 170 -8.05 -8.84 0.28
C GLY A 170 -8.70 -8.09 1.45
N GLN A 171 -7.93 -7.23 2.14
CA GLN A 171 -8.45 -6.37 3.21
C GLN A 171 -9.52 -5.39 2.70
N LEU A 172 -9.31 -4.73 1.57
CA LEU A 172 -10.29 -3.80 0.99
C LEU A 172 -11.56 -4.54 0.53
N GLN A 173 -11.43 -5.72 -0.06
CA GLN A 173 -12.60 -6.53 -0.44
C GLN A 173 -13.43 -6.97 0.77
N THR A 174 -12.78 -7.37 1.87
CA THR A 174 -13.50 -7.70 3.12
C THR A 174 -14.18 -6.47 3.73
N GLN A 175 -13.51 -5.31 3.74
CA GLN A 175 -14.11 -4.05 4.20
C GLN A 175 -15.32 -3.64 3.35
N LEU A 176 -15.22 -3.78 2.03
CA LEU A 176 -16.33 -3.48 1.11
C LEU A 176 -17.53 -4.39 1.38
N LYS A 177 -17.32 -5.71 1.50
CA LYS A 177 -18.38 -6.66 1.84
C LYS A 177 -19.03 -6.33 3.19
N ASN A 178 -18.24 -5.96 4.19
CA ASN A 178 -18.77 -5.57 5.50
C ASN A 178 -19.58 -4.27 5.45
N ALA A 179 -19.19 -3.31 4.61
CA ALA A 179 -19.96 -2.09 4.40
C ALA A 179 -21.28 -2.37 3.65
N GLU A 180 -21.26 -3.23 2.64
CA GLU A 180 -22.46 -3.66 1.91
C GLU A 180 -23.45 -4.40 2.83
N THR A 181 -22.97 -5.30 3.69
CA THR A 181 -23.84 -6.00 4.65
C THR A 181 -24.40 -5.03 5.69
N ALA A 182 -23.58 -4.13 6.25
CA ALA A 182 -24.03 -3.14 7.23
C ALA A 182 -25.07 -2.17 6.64
N THR A 183 -24.87 -1.71 5.40
CA THR A 183 -25.83 -0.85 4.71
C THR A 183 -27.14 -1.58 4.42
N ALA A 184 -27.08 -2.82 3.93
CA ALA A 184 -28.27 -3.65 3.72
C ALA A 184 -29.04 -3.91 5.03
N GLU A 185 -28.34 -4.19 6.13
CA GLU A 185 -28.96 -4.34 7.44
C GLU A 185 -29.61 -3.05 7.94
N SER A 186 -28.93 -1.90 7.81
CA SER A 186 -29.49 -0.60 8.20
C SER A 186 -30.76 -0.28 7.42
N ALA A 187 -30.78 -0.53 6.10
CA ALA A 187 -31.93 -0.32 5.25
C ALA A 187 -33.11 -1.22 5.67
N ARG A 188 -32.85 -2.49 6.01
CA ARG A 188 -33.88 -3.41 6.52
C ARG A 188 -34.42 -2.94 7.86
N ARG A 189 -33.57 -2.50 8.79
CA ARG A 189 -33.98 -1.95 10.09
C ARG A 189 -34.88 -0.73 9.91
N HIS A 190 -34.45 0.26 9.13
CA HIS A 190 -35.24 1.44 8.84
C HIS A 190 -36.58 1.12 8.16
N ALA A 191 -36.59 0.20 7.20
CA ALA A 191 -37.84 -0.23 6.57
C ALA A 191 -38.80 -0.88 7.59
N SER A 192 -38.27 -1.67 8.52
CA SER A 192 -39.07 -2.31 9.59
C SER A 192 -39.60 -1.29 10.62
N GLU A 193 -38.80 -0.29 10.98
CA GLU A 193 -39.19 0.81 11.89
C GLU A 193 -40.32 1.63 11.27
N LEU A 194 -40.17 2.04 10.00
CA LEU A 194 -41.20 2.76 9.26
C LEU A 194 -42.50 1.96 9.12
N ALA A 195 -42.40 0.64 8.87
CA ALA A 195 -43.57 -0.23 8.82
C ALA A 195 -44.28 -0.32 10.18
N ALA A 196 -43.52 -0.41 11.28
CA ALA A 196 -44.06 -0.42 12.64
C ALA A 196 -44.73 0.90 13.01
N GLU A 197 -44.13 2.04 12.65
CA GLU A 197 -44.74 3.36 12.85
C GLU A 197 -46.03 3.52 12.06
N ARG A 198 -46.03 3.16 10.76
CA ARG A 198 -47.25 3.19 9.94
C ARG A 198 -48.36 2.34 10.54
N ALA A 199 -48.05 1.12 10.99
CA ALA A 199 -49.02 0.26 11.65
C ALA A 199 -49.57 0.89 12.95
N ARG A 200 -48.74 1.57 13.74
CA ARG A 200 -49.17 2.30 14.95
C ARG A 200 -50.09 3.47 14.59
N TYR A 201 -49.72 4.29 13.60
CA TYR A 201 -50.55 5.39 13.14
C TYR A 201 -51.90 4.92 12.58
N GLU A 202 -51.92 3.85 11.79
CA GLU A 202 -53.15 3.22 11.32
C GLU A 202 -54.01 2.66 12.46
N GLY A 203 -53.38 2.10 13.50
CA GLY A 203 -54.07 1.64 14.71
C GLY A 203 -54.74 2.79 15.46
N LEU A 204 -53.99 3.88 15.71
CA LEU A 204 -54.49 5.08 16.38
C LEU A 204 -55.59 5.77 15.57
N SER A 205 -55.46 5.86 14.24
CA SER A 205 -56.49 6.48 13.39
C SER A 205 -57.79 5.68 13.42
N LYS A 206 -57.72 4.34 13.38
CA LYS A 206 -58.88 3.47 13.56
C LYS A 206 -59.50 3.61 14.95
N GLN A 207 -58.70 3.75 16.00
CA GLN A 207 -59.19 4.00 17.37
C GLN A 207 -59.93 5.34 17.46
N LEU A 208 -59.35 6.42 16.94
CA LEU A 208 -59.98 7.74 16.92
C LEU A 208 -61.30 7.74 16.13
N LEU A 209 -61.37 7.04 15.00
CA LEU A 209 -62.62 6.88 14.26
C LEU A 209 -63.69 6.12 15.07
N ARG A 210 -63.31 5.10 15.84
CA ARG A 210 -64.24 4.38 16.72
C ARG A 210 -64.69 5.23 17.91
N GLU A 211 -63.78 5.95 18.54
CA GLU A 211 -64.10 6.85 19.65
C GLU A 211 -65.01 7.99 19.20
N THR A 212 -64.75 8.60 18.05
CA THR A 212 -65.61 9.65 17.49
C THR A 212 -66.98 9.13 17.05
N ALA A 213 -67.07 7.89 16.54
CA ALA A 213 -68.35 7.24 16.28
C ALA A 213 -69.14 7.01 17.59
N HIS A 214 -68.47 6.46 18.61
CA HIS A 214 -69.07 6.22 19.92
C HIS A 214 -69.53 7.53 20.61
N GLN A 215 -68.74 8.60 20.51
CA GLN A 215 -69.11 9.93 21.00
C GLN A 215 -70.37 10.45 20.27
N ARG A 216 -70.47 10.29 18.94
CA ARG A 216 -71.67 10.70 18.20
C ARG A 216 -72.90 9.93 18.62
N GLU A 217 -72.79 8.62 18.79
CA GLU A 217 -73.90 7.77 19.26
C GLU A 217 -74.35 8.16 20.68
N THR A 218 -73.40 8.35 21.61
CA THR A 218 -73.71 8.79 22.98
C THR A 218 -74.39 10.17 22.97
N PHE A 219 -73.86 11.16 22.25
CA PHE A 219 -74.52 12.46 22.11
C PHE A 219 -75.93 12.37 21.51
N GLN A 220 -76.15 11.53 20.50
CA GLN A 220 -77.48 11.32 19.92
C GLN A 220 -78.45 10.71 20.93
N THR A 221 -78.01 9.70 21.69
CA THR A 221 -78.85 9.06 22.71
C THR A 221 -79.19 10.00 23.86
N GLU A 222 -78.24 10.81 24.33
CA GLU A 222 -78.47 11.85 25.33
C GLU A 222 -79.42 12.93 24.82
N ARG A 223 -79.25 13.37 23.58
CA ARG A 223 -80.15 14.35 22.95
C ARG A 223 -81.58 13.82 22.90
N VAL A 224 -81.79 12.58 22.42
CA VAL A 224 -83.12 11.95 22.38
C VAL A 224 -83.72 11.83 23.79
N ARG A 225 -82.90 11.48 24.79
CA ARG A 225 -83.33 11.42 26.19
C ARG A 225 -83.78 12.79 26.70
N LEU A 226 -82.98 13.84 26.49
CA LEU A 226 -83.31 15.20 26.90
C LEU A 226 -84.53 15.75 26.16
N GLU A 227 -84.67 15.49 24.87
CA GLU A 227 -85.86 15.85 24.08
C GLU A 227 -87.12 15.18 24.66
N ALA A 228 -87.04 13.90 25.06
CA ALA A 228 -88.15 13.21 25.71
C ALA A 228 -88.46 13.75 27.12
N GLU A 229 -87.45 14.12 27.91
CA GLU A 229 -87.63 14.76 29.22
C GLU A 229 -88.27 16.15 29.09
N LEU A 230 -87.85 16.94 28.09
CA LEU A 230 -88.44 18.24 27.75
C LEU A 230 -89.90 18.09 27.30
N ALA A 231 -90.21 17.12 26.44
CA ALA A 231 -91.58 16.85 26.00
C ALA A 231 -92.49 16.50 27.19
N ARG A 232 -92.04 15.61 28.10
CA ARG A 232 -92.78 15.29 29.33
C ARG A 232 -92.94 16.48 30.26
N ALA A 233 -91.93 17.35 30.37
CA ALA A 233 -92.03 18.58 31.16
C ALA A 233 -93.03 19.57 30.56
N ALA A 234 -93.04 19.73 29.23
CA ALA A 234 -93.99 20.55 28.50
C ALA A 234 -95.43 20.03 28.66
N GLU A 235 -95.65 18.71 28.56
CA GLU A 235 -96.97 18.10 28.82
C GLU A 235 -97.45 18.36 30.25
N ARG A 236 -96.57 18.25 31.25
CA ARG A 236 -96.90 18.56 32.65
C ARG A 236 -97.23 20.04 32.84
N LEU A 237 -96.47 20.94 32.22
CA LEU A 237 -96.76 22.38 32.25
C LEU A 237 -98.11 22.68 31.61
N ALA A 238 -98.40 22.14 30.42
CA ALA A 238 -99.70 22.30 29.77
C ALA A 238 -100.85 21.76 30.62
N ALA A 239 -100.66 20.63 31.30
CA ALA A 239 -101.65 20.09 32.23
C ALA A 239 -101.88 21.04 33.43
N LEU A 240 -100.82 21.59 34.01
CA LEU A 240 -100.91 22.57 35.11
C LEU A 240 -101.55 23.89 34.66
N GLU A 241 -101.24 24.37 33.46
CA GLU A 241 -101.88 25.54 32.84
C GLU A 241 -103.37 25.30 32.63
N SER A 242 -103.74 24.13 32.08
CA SER A 242 -105.16 23.77 31.89
C SER A 242 -105.92 23.65 33.23
N LEU A 243 -105.27 23.13 34.28
CA LEU A 243 -105.84 23.07 35.62
C LEU A 243 -105.99 24.48 36.20
N ARG A 244 -104.98 25.34 36.05
CA ARG A 244 -105.05 26.74 36.46
C ARG A 244 -106.19 27.46 35.76
N ASP A 245 -106.34 27.30 34.45
CA ASP A 245 -107.40 27.94 33.67
C ASP A 245 -108.79 27.45 34.11
N ARG A 246 -108.94 26.15 34.38
CA ARG A 246 -110.17 25.58 34.98
C ARG A 246 -110.45 26.19 36.36
N LEU A 247 -109.47 26.25 37.26
CA LEU A 247 -109.64 26.87 38.59
C LEU A 247 -109.97 28.36 38.50
N LEU A 248 -109.41 29.08 37.52
CA LEU A 248 -109.75 30.49 37.28
C LEU A 248 -111.18 30.65 36.76
N ALA A 249 -111.63 29.76 35.88
CA ALA A 249 -113.02 29.71 35.40
C ALA A 249 -114.00 29.36 36.54
N GLU A 250 -113.71 28.34 37.34
CA GLU A 250 -114.48 27.97 38.52
C GLU A 250 -114.58 29.13 39.53
N LEU A 251 -113.48 29.85 39.79
CA LEU A 251 -113.50 31.06 40.63
C LEU A 251 -114.36 32.18 40.03
N ALA A 252 -114.37 32.33 38.70
CA ALA A 252 -115.23 33.31 38.03
C ALA A 252 -116.70 32.91 38.13
N GLU A 253 -117.03 31.64 37.95
CA GLU A 253 -118.37 31.09 38.15
C GLU A 253 -118.85 31.22 39.60
N GLU A 254 -117.98 30.93 40.58
CA GLU A 254 -118.28 31.17 42.00
C GLU A 254 -118.52 32.66 42.30
N ARG A 255 -117.75 33.56 41.69
CA ARG A 255 -118.00 35.00 41.83
C ARG A 255 -119.32 35.40 41.20
N ASN A 256 -119.64 34.89 40.01
CA ASN A 256 -120.90 35.15 39.33
C ASN A 256 -122.08 34.58 40.12
N SER A 257 -121.98 33.38 40.67
CA SER A 257 -123.03 32.77 41.52
C SER A 257 -123.18 33.51 42.84
N ARG A 258 -122.09 33.96 43.48
CA ARG A 258 -122.16 34.85 44.66
C ARG A 258 -122.77 36.21 44.32
N GLN A 259 -122.45 36.79 43.16
CA GLN A 259 -123.07 38.03 42.69
C GLN A 259 -124.55 37.84 42.40
N HIS A 260 -124.94 36.72 41.78
CA HIS A 260 -126.34 36.36 41.57
C HIS A 260 -127.06 36.13 42.89
N ALA A 261 -126.50 35.34 43.82
CA ALA A 261 -127.07 35.13 45.14
C ALA A 261 -127.16 36.44 45.96
N ALA A 262 -126.18 37.35 45.81
CA ALA A 262 -126.23 38.67 46.41
C ALA A 262 -127.30 39.56 45.76
N ALA A 263 -127.47 39.50 44.45
CA ALA A 263 -128.52 40.20 43.71
C ALA A 263 -129.92 39.63 44.05
N GLU A 264 -130.05 38.32 44.19
CA GLU A 264 -131.26 37.63 44.65
C GLU A 264 -131.56 37.96 46.11
N ALA A 265 -130.56 37.97 47.00
CA ALA A 265 -130.72 38.39 48.38
C ALA A 265 -131.09 39.88 48.48
N ALA A 266 -130.54 40.73 47.61
CA ALA A 266 -130.94 42.13 47.50
C ALA A 266 -132.38 42.27 46.96
N ALA A 267 -132.77 41.46 45.96
CA ALA A 267 -134.13 41.42 45.43
C ALA A 267 -135.15 40.86 46.44
N LEU A 268 -134.79 39.83 47.20
CA LEU A 268 -135.59 39.35 48.33
C LEU A 268 -135.63 40.39 49.44
N GLY A 269 -134.54 41.13 49.68
CA GLY A 269 -134.50 42.28 50.57
C GLY A 269 -135.52 43.34 50.16
N THR A 270 -135.55 43.74 48.88
CA THR A 270 -136.54 44.70 48.37
C THR A 270 -137.96 44.14 48.39
N VAL A 271 -138.18 42.84 48.13
CA VAL A 271 -139.49 42.19 48.27
C VAL A 271 -139.96 42.13 49.72
N VAL A 272 -139.08 41.83 50.68
CA VAL A 272 -139.40 41.86 52.13
C VAL A 272 -139.71 43.30 52.55
N GLU A 273 -139.01 44.28 52.01
CA GLU A 273 -139.27 45.70 52.27
C GLU A 273 -140.61 46.13 51.66
N GLN A 274 -140.95 45.66 50.46
CA GLN A 274 -142.28 45.82 49.85
C GLN A 274 -143.38 45.08 50.65
N GLN A 275 -143.12 43.88 51.17
CA GLN A 275 -144.05 43.14 52.03
C GLN A 275 -144.26 43.83 53.38
N ARG A 276 -143.22 44.46 53.95
CA ARG A 276 -143.37 45.32 55.14
C ARG A 276 -144.20 46.57 54.82
N GLN A 277 -144.04 47.14 53.63
CA GLN A 277 -144.87 48.26 53.17
C GLN A 277 -146.33 47.85 52.94
N THR A 278 -146.61 46.66 52.38
CA THR A 278 -147.99 46.16 52.20
C THR A 278 -148.65 45.69 53.49
N LEU A 279 -147.90 45.09 54.43
CA LEU A 279 -148.40 44.80 55.77
C LEU A 279 -148.67 46.08 56.59
N ALA A 280 -147.90 47.15 56.38
CA ALA A 280 -148.21 48.46 56.94
C ALA A 280 -149.51 49.06 56.36
N LEU A 281 -149.87 48.71 55.12
CA LEU A 281 -151.11 49.15 54.45
C LEU A 281 -152.34 48.29 54.79
N VAL A 282 -152.19 47.01 55.15
CA VAL A 282 -153.30 46.11 55.57
C VAL A 282 -153.55 46.14 57.09
N GLY A 283 -152.57 46.56 57.90
CA GLY A 283 -152.70 46.68 59.35
C GLY A 283 -153.37 47.95 59.89
N THR A 284 -153.88 48.86 59.04
CA THR A 284 -154.39 50.17 59.47
C THR A 284 -155.88 50.40 59.14
N ALA A 285 -156.71 49.38 59.33
CA ALA A 285 -158.17 49.55 59.39
C ALA A 285 -158.85 48.55 60.35
N THR A 286 -158.40 48.45 61.62
CA THR A 286 -159.25 48.31 62.82
C THR A 286 -158.41 48.14 64.10
N ALA A 287 -158.78 48.92 65.13
CA ALA A 287 -158.51 48.72 66.56
C ALA A 287 -157.12 49.06 67.17
N LYS A 288 -156.88 50.36 67.38
CA LYS A 288 -156.91 51.03 68.71
C LYS A 288 -156.57 50.17 69.96
N LYS A 289 -155.37 50.33 70.54
CA LYS A 289 -155.10 50.59 71.98
C LYS A 289 -153.61 50.41 72.36
N GLN A 290 -153.09 51.41 73.09
CA GLN A 290 -152.09 51.31 74.19
C GLN A 290 -150.67 50.79 73.84
N ALA A 291 -149.57 51.25 74.43
CA ALA A 291 -149.30 52.30 75.41
C ALA A 291 -147.80 52.66 75.39
N VAL A 292 -147.53 53.90 75.75
CA VAL A 292 -146.45 54.43 76.60
C VAL A 292 -145.41 53.44 77.13
N GLY A 293 -144.13 53.78 76.93
CA GLY A 293 -143.13 53.80 78.01
C GLY A 293 -141.95 52.83 77.94
N GLY A 294 -140.74 53.38 78.15
CA GLY A 294 -139.75 52.74 79.03
C GLY A 294 -138.45 52.22 78.41
N ARG A 295 -137.39 53.03 78.54
CA ARG A 295 -136.01 52.71 79.01
C ARG A 295 -135.40 51.31 78.75
N ARG A 296 -134.20 51.35 78.13
CA ARG A 296 -132.87 50.73 78.52
C ARG A 296 -132.87 49.76 79.73
N PRO A 297 -131.89 48.82 79.91
CA PRO A 297 -130.63 48.56 79.17
C PRO A 297 -130.16 47.06 79.13
N ALA A 298 -128.90 46.88 78.67
CA ALA A 298 -127.85 45.97 79.22
C ALA A 298 -127.74 44.48 78.79
N ARG A 299 -126.50 44.17 78.32
CA ARG A 299 -125.61 43.02 78.64
C ARG A 299 -126.24 41.62 78.68
N SER A 300 -125.68 40.61 78.02
CA SER A 300 -124.40 39.94 78.37
C SER A 300 -124.22 38.74 77.42
N ALA A 301 -123.00 38.47 76.94
CA ALA A 301 -122.16 37.32 77.30
C ALA A 301 -122.78 35.95 76.94
N THR A 302 -122.08 34.96 76.39
CA THR A 302 -120.79 34.42 76.83
C THR A 302 -120.39 33.29 75.87
N ARG A 303 -119.07 33.11 75.64
CA ARG A 303 -118.26 31.87 75.64
C ARG A 303 -118.73 30.67 74.77
N THR A 304 -117.87 29.86 74.16
CA THR A 304 -116.53 29.36 74.54
C THR A 304 -116.01 28.55 73.33
N THR A 305 -114.75 28.74 72.90
CA THR A 305 -113.60 27.78 72.97
C THR A 305 -113.80 26.47 72.19
N THR A 306 -112.86 25.92 71.42
CA THR A 306 -111.46 25.53 71.73
C THR A 306 -110.87 25.02 70.40
N ALA A 307 -109.62 25.36 70.02
CA ALA A 307 -108.39 24.53 70.12
C ALA A 307 -108.39 23.29 69.17
N ALA A 308 -107.34 22.82 68.50
CA ALA A 308 -105.88 23.03 68.52
C ALA A 308 -105.32 22.37 67.22
N ALA A 309 -104.25 22.87 66.60
CA ALA A 309 -102.86 22.38 66.73
C ALA A 309 -102.28 21.52 65.58
N SER A 310 -100.95 21.62 65.48
CA SER A 310 -99.93 20.93 64.65
C SER A 310 -99.84 21.39 63.20
N THR A 311 -98.79 22.04 62.69
CA THR A 311 -97.33 22.05 62.99
C THR A 311 -96.68 20.68 62.87
N SER A 312 -95.97 20.40 61.76
CA SER A 312 -94.49 20.33 61.76
C SER A 312 -93.91 19.87 60.39
N PRO A 313 -92.68 20.27 60.03
CA PRO A 313 -91.95 19.90 58.80
C PRO A 313 -90.89 18.81 59.04
N ARG A 314 -90.39 18.11 58.00
CA ARG A 314 -89.01 17.55 57.97
C ARG A 314 -88.53 16.99 56.61
N ARG A 315 -87.49 17.64 56.08
CA ARG A 315 -86.25 17.19 55.40
C ARG A 315 -86.13 15.84 54.65
N ALA A 316 -85.41 15.96 53.52
CA ALA A 316 -84.25 15.18 53.02
C ALA A 316 -84.49 14.05 52.00
N ARG A 317 -84.06 14.30 50.75
CA ARG A 317 -82.84 13.73 50.14
C ARG A 317 -82.37 14.61 48.99
#